data_AF-A0AA38X1X3-F1
#
_entry.id   AF-A0AA38X1X3-F1
#
_cell.length_a   1.000
_cell.length_b   1.000
_cell.length_c   1.000
_cell.angle_alpha   90.00
_cell.angle_beta   90.00
_cell.angle_gamma   90.00
#
_symmetry.space_group_name_H-M   'P 1'
#
loop_
_entity.id
_entity.type
_entity.pdbx_description
1 polymer ?
#
loop_
_entity_poly.entity_id
_entity_poly.type
_entity_poly.pdbx_seq_one_letter_code
_entity_poly.pdbx_strand_id
1 'polypeptide(L)'
;MDRDASLNPKFDKLSIALNDNPDQEPDPNRETCSGGMLAGYVTYDPTKYQDQGLVSICPHTLQTFYSLHDIMYPPEWALDENGNPEEGFGCDGLLGRDTDYMLSPGGMLLHEFMHWPYLFQDIPDYSTLIRKYPKRGFSMISDYKGRTASDPEDGYGPFYAMALPKKISSSTGRSKAIQNADNYVWYALTKFWTFRCSRRFGPAISQEDANLRGFFDDAFSGDSEDDASEDVAGNKAAGVH
;
A
#
# COMPACT_ATOMS: atom_id res chain seq x y z
N MET A 1 7.92 -26.43 19.46
CA MET A 1 8.80 -26.78 18.33
C MET A 1 9.00 -25.49 17.56
N ASP A 2 10.00 -24.71 17.95
CA ASP A 2 10.42 -23.55 17.18
C ASP A 2 11.14 -24.08 15.95
N ARG A 3 10.45 -24.08 14.82
CA ARG A 3 11.16 -24.06 13.54
C ARG A 3 11.84 -22.71 13.50
N ASP A 4 13.16 -22.73 13.41
CA ASP A 4 13.94 -21.56 13.00
C ASP A 4 13.35 -21.12 11.65
N ALA A 5 12.46 -20.12 11.69
CA ALA A 5 11.69 -19.72 10.54
C ALA A 5 12.60 -18.83 9.70
N SER A 6 13.42 -19.45 8.85
CA SER A 6 14.17 -18.72 7.84
C SER A 6 13.17 -17.97 6.95
N LEU A 7 13.41 -16.67 6.75
CA LEU A 7 12.65 -15.88 5.79
C LEU A 7 12.76 -16.49 4.38
N ASN A 8 11.82 -16.13 3.50
CA ASN A 8 11.92 -16.51 2.09
C ASN A 8 13.27 -16.00 1.54
N PRO A 9 14.12 -16.84 0.90
CA PRO A 9 15.43 -16.43 0.39
C PRO A 9 15.40 -15.24 -0.57
N LYS A 10 14.24 -14.92 -1.17
CA LYS A 10 14.09 -13.70 -1.98
C LYS A 10 14.41 -12.43 -1.19
N PHE A 11 14.17 -12.41 0.12
CA PHE A 11 14.51 -11.28 0.98
C PHE A 11 16.02 -10.98 1.03
N ASP A 12 16.89 -11.90 0.59
CA ASP A 12 18.33 -11.62 0.40
C ASP A 12 18.58 -10.55 -0.68
N LYS A 13 17.58 -10.26 -1.53
CA LYS A 13 17.62 -9.21 -2.56
C LYS A 13 16.85 -7.95 -2.17
N LEU A 14 16.39 -7.84 -0.94
CA LEU A 14 15.71 -6.66 -0.43
C LEU A 14 16.71 -5.70 0.22
N SER A 15 16.66 -4.43 -0.18
CA SER A 15 17.35 -3.32 0.49
C SER A 15 16.28 -2.35 1.00
N ILE A 16 16.30 -2.04 2.30
CA ILE A 16 15.42 -1.01 2.90
C ILE A 16 16.30 0.11 3.42
N ALA A 17 15.99 1.33 3.03
CA ALA A 17 16.65 2.53 3.53
C ALA A 17 15.64 3.45 4.23
N LEU A 18 16.13 4.24 5.18
CA LEU A 18 15.43 5.44 5.64
C LEU A 18 15.88 6.61 4.76
N ASN A 19 14.93 7.33 4.16
CA ASN A 19 15.12 8.19 2.99
C ASN A 19 15.36 7.39 1.70
N ASP A 20 15.72 8.09 0.63
CA ASP A 20 16.01 7.52 -0.68
C ASP A 20 17.08 6.43 -0.58
N ASN A 21 16.80 5.25 -1.14
CA ASN A 21 17.68 4.11 -1.10
C ASN A 21 19.01 4.41 -1.82
N PRO A 22 20.18 4.24 -1.17
CA PRO A 22 21.46 4.66 -1.74
C PRO A 22 21.91 3.82 -2.95
N ASP A 23 21.36 2.62 -3.12
CA ASP A 23 21.66 1.75 -4.26
C ASP A 23 20.87 2.17 -5.52
N GLN A 24 19.98 3.15 -5.38
CA GLN A 24 19.19 3.70 -6.45
C GLN A 24 20.00 4.71 -7.27
N GLU A 25 19.98 4.59 -8.60
CA GLU A 25 20.50 5.63 -9.48
C GLU A 25 19.66 6.92 -9.37
N PRO A 26 20.30 8.11 -9.36
CA PRO A 26 19.60 9.38 -9.42
C PRO A 26 18.71 9.49 -10.66
N ASP A 27 17.45 9.87 -10.47
CA ASP A 27 16.46 10.03 -11.52
C ASP A 27 15.60 11.26 -11.21
N PRO A 28 15.70 12.34 -11.99
CA PRO A 28 14.99 13.60 -11.70
C PRO A 28 13.47 13.49 -11.87
N ASN A 29 12.98 12.41 -12.51
CA ASN A 29 11.55 12.19 -12.71
C ASN A 29 10.96 11.21 -11.70
N ARG A 30 11.77 10.66 -10.78
CA ARG A 30 11.28 9.72 -9.78
C ARG A 30 10.87 10.41 -8.49
N GLU A 31 9.91 9.80 -7.82
CA GLU A 31 9.61 10.05 -6.43
C GLU A 31 10.85 9.97 -5.55
N THR A 32 10.92 10.90 -4.59
CA THR A 32 11.97 10.96 -3.57
C THR A 32 11.35 11.40 -2.26
N CYS A 33 11.97 11.00 -1.15
CA CYS A 33 11.57 11.42 0.18
C CYS A 33 11.79 12.93 0.41
N SER A 34 12.57 13.60 -0.44
CA SER A 34 12.81 15.04 -0.35
C SER A 34 11.57 15.90 -0.60
N GLY A 35 10.52 15.34 -1.22
CA GLY A 35 9.22 16.00 -1.42
C GLY A 35 8.35 16.12 -0.16
N GLY A 36 8.73 15.46 0.94
CA GLY A 36 8.18 15.67 2.28
C GLY A 36 6.84 14.99 2.61
N MET A 37 6.05 14.59 1.62
CA MET A 37 4.70 14.01 1.86
C MET A 37 4.61 12.51 1.53
N LEU A 38 5.60 11.96 0.85
CA LEU A 38 5.63 10.54 0.50
C LEU A 38 5.88 9.69 1.74
N ALA A 39 5.14 8.60 1.92
CA ALA A 39 5.34 7.65 3.01
C ALA A 39 6.55 6.74 2.75
N GLY A 40 6.65 6.25 1.54
CA GLY A 40 7.69 5.37 1.05
C GLY A 40 7.50 5.15 -0.44
N TYR A 41 8.44 4.44 -1.03
CA TYR A 41 8.31 3.95 -2.40
C TYR A 41 9.28 2.77 -2.59
N VAL A 42 9.00 1.89 -3.57
CA VAL A 42 9.95 0.89 -4.04
C VAL A 42 10.44 1.23 -5.44
N THR A 43 11.75 1.11 -5.64
CA THR A 43 12.34 1.03 -6.97
C THR A 43 12.53 -0.43 -7.36
N TYR A 44 11.95 -0.80 -8.50
CA TYR A 44 12.19 -2.08 -9.17
C TYR A 44 12.30 -1.87 -10.69
N ASP A 45 13.45 -2.24 -11.24
CA ASP A 45 13.69 -2.29 -12.68
C ASP A 45 14.59 -3.50 -12.98
N PRO A 46 14.06 -4.55 -13.62
CA PRO A 46 14.83 -5.76 -13.90
C PRO A 46 15.98 -5.56 -14.87
N THR A 47 15.99 -4.46 -15.62
CA THR A 47 17.08 -4.13 -16.54
C THR A 47 18.27 -3.46 -15.84
N LYS A 48 18.02 -2.79 -14.70
CA LYS A 48 19.04 -2.06 -13.93
C LYS A 48 19.44 -2.76 -12.64
N TYR A 49 18.44 -3.14 -11.85
CA TYR A 49 18.61 -3.70 -10.50
C TYR A 49 18.31 -5.21 -10.45
N GLN A 50 18.06 -5.84 -11.60
CA GLN A 50 17.68 -7.25 -11.70
C GLN A 50 16.47 -7.53 -10.80
N ASP A 51 16.61 -8.47 -9.87
CA ASP A 51 15.55 -8.90 -8.99
C ASP A 51 15.48 -8.09 -7.68
N GLN A 52 16.32 -7.06 -7.50
CA GLN A 52 16.40 -6.31 -6.24
C GLN A 52 15.16 -5.46 -5.99
N GLY A 53 14.66 -5.51 -4.75
CA GLY A 53 13.65 -4.57 -4.25
C GLY A 53 14.34 -3.48 -3.46
N LEU A 54 14.41 -2.27 -4.01
CA LEU A 54 15.03 -1.13 -3.33
C LEU A 54 13.92 -0.28 -2.70
N VAL A 55 13.63 -0.52 -1.43
CA VAL A 55 12.60 0.20 -0.69
C VAL A 55 13.20 1.41 0.01
N SER A 56 12.51 2.54 -0.09
CA SER A 56 12.78 3.77 0.63
C SER A 56 11.61 4.02 1.58
N ILE A 57 11.88 4.16 2.88
CA ILE A 57 10.90 4.61 3.86
C ILE A 57 11.21 6.06 4.20
N CYS A 58 10.27 6.95 3.88
CA CYS A 58 10.46 8.37 4.04
C CYS A 58 10.21 8.82 5.49
N PRO A 59 10.83 9.93 5.93
CA PRO A 59 10.65 10.44 7.29
C PRO A 59 9.20 10.66 7.70
N HIS A 60 8.33 11.05 6.74
CA HIS A 60 6.91 11.25 6.98
C HIS A 60 6.24 10.01 7.58
N THR A 61 6.58 8.80 7.14
CA THR A 61 6.06 7.55 7.74
C THR A 61 6.33 7.45 9.24
N LEU A 62 7.53 7.82 9.67
CA LEU A 62 7.92 7.74 11.08
C LEU A 62 7.41 8.93 11.92
N GLN A 63 6.98 10.02 11.27
CA GLN A 63 6.38 11.18 11.91
C GLN A 63 4.87 11.03 12.08
N THR A 64 4.21 10.35 11.14
CA THR A 64 2.75 10.22 11.08
C THR A 64 2.26 8.96 11.82
N PHE A 65 3.00 7.85 11.72
CA PHE A 65 2.54 6.56 12.23
C PHE A 65 3.30 6.08 13.45
N TYR A 66 2.56 5.57 14.43
CA TYR A 66 3.10 4.90 15.59
C TYR A 66 3.49 3.45 15.29
N SER A 67 4.43 2.90 16.06
CA SER A 67 4.75 1.48 15.93
C SER A 67 3.56 0.62 16.37
N LEU A 68 3.46 -0.62 15.87
CA LEU A 68 2.46 -1.56 16.38
C LEU A 68 2.59 -1.76 17.90
N HIS A 69 3.80 -1.69 18.43
CA HIS A 69 4.03 -1.79 19.87
C HIS A 69 3.37 -0.63 20.62
N ASP A 70 3.58 0.60 20.18
CA ASP A 70 3.04 1.79 20.84
C ASP A 70 1.50 1.85 20.72
N ILE A 71 0.94 1.43 19.58
CA ILE A 71 -0.52 1.32 19.44
C ILE A 71 -1.07 0.26 20.41
N MET A 72 -0.39 -0.89 20.55
CA MET A 72 -0.84 -1.97 21.45
C MET A 72 -0.64 -1.64 22.94
N TYR A 73 0.44 -0.94 23.27
CA TYR A 73 0.88 -0.63 24.61
C TYR A 73 1.15 0.87 24.69
N PRO A 74 0.08 1.66 24.92
CA PRO A 74 0.16 3.10 24.77
C PRO A 74 1.19 3.70 25.73
N PRO A 75 2.10 4.55 25.25
CA PRO A 75 3.07 5.24 26.10
C PRO A 75 2.35 6.22 27.05
N GLU A 76 3.02 6.66 28.11
CA GLU A 76 2.42 7.51 29.16
C GLU A 76 1.76 8.78 28.62
N TRP A 77 2.30 9.36 27.55
CA TRP A 77 1.73 10.56 26.93
C TRP A 77 0.44 10.31 26.13
N ALA A 78 0.12 9.04 25.82
CA ALA A 78 -1.08 8.61 25.12
C ALA A 78 -2.13 8.04 26.08
N LEU A 79 -2.02 8.35 27.37
CA LEU A 79 -2.96 7.98 28.42
C LEU A 79 -3.64 9.21 29.01
N ASP A 80 -4.93 9.12 29.31
CA ASP A 80 -5.66 10.14 30.04
C ASP A 80 -5.26 10.18 31.53
N GLU A 81 -5.81 11.15 32.29
CA GLU A 81 -5.54 11.30 33.73
C GLU A 81 -5.92 10.05 34.57
N ASN A 82 -6.76 9.17 34.05
CA ASN A 82 -7.18 7.93 34.70
C ASN A 82 -6.37 6.70 34.23
N GLY A 83 -5.39 6.90 33.33
CA GLY A 83 -4.59 5.84 32.75
C GLY A 83 -5.27 5.07 31.61
N ASN A 84 -6.36 5.58 31.05
CA ASN A 84 -7.00 4.97 29.88
C ASN A 84 -6.31 5.42 28.60
N PRO A 85 -6.14 4.53 27.60
CA PRO A 85 -5.64 4.92 26.27
C PRO A 85 -6.49 6.01 25.61
N GLU A 86 -5.83 6.97 24.99
CA GLU A 86 -6.47 7.92 24.07
C GLU A 86 -6.97 7.21 22.79
N GLU A 87 -7.76 7.93 21.99
CA GLU A 87 -8.24 7.43 20.71
C GLU A 87 -7.07 7.09 19.76
N GLY A 88 -7.22 6.01 18.99
CA GLY A 88 -6.14 5.46 18.15
C GLY A 88 -5.10 4.64 18.90
N PHE A 89 -5.29 4.40 20.20
CA PHE A 89 -4.44 3.58 21.05
C PHE A 89 -5.21 2.49 21.78
N GLY A 90 -4.56 1.35 21.96
CA GLY A 90 -5.15 0.17 22.57
C GLY A 90 -6.30 -0.41 21.75
N CYS A 91 -6.79 -1.57 22.18
CA CYS A 91 -7.85 -2.24 21.45
C CYS A 91 -9.15 -1.45 21.41
N ASP A 92 -9.50 -0.69 22.45
CA ASP A 92 -10.76 0.08 22.47
C ASP A 92 -10.66 1.39 21.66
N GLY A 93 -9.49 2.04 21.64
CA GLY A 93 -9.25 3.27 20.89
C GLY A 93 -9.15 3.08 19.37
N LEU A 94 -8.98 1.85 18.88
CA LEU A 94 -8.99 1.54 17.43
C LEU A 94 -10.38 1.53 16.80
N LEU A 95 -11.45 1.86 17.54
CA LEU A 95 -12.84 1.91 17.05
C LEU A 95 -13.36 0.56 16.52
N GLY A 96 -14.64 0.45 16.17
CA GLY A 96 -15.21 -0.81 15.65
C GLY A 96 -14.94 -1.10 14.17
N ARG A 97 -14.02 -0.39 13.52
CA ARG A 97 -13.89 -0.33 12.06
C ARG A 97 -12.48 0.02 11.59
N ASP A 98 -12.18 -0.29 10.33
CA ASP A 98 -10.90 -0.02 9.70
C ASP A 98 -10.66 1.49 9.55
N THR A 99 -9.58 2.00 10.13
CA THR A 99 -9.16 3.43 10.10
C THR A 99 -7.63 3.51 10.12
N ASP A 100 -7.06 4.63 9.70
CA ASP A 100 -5.61 4.89 9.73
C ASP A 100 -4.97 4.82 11.14
N TYR A 101 -5.77 4.79 12.22
CA TYR A 101 -5.27 4.42 13.54
C TYR A 101 -4.63 3.04 13.60
N MET A 102 -5.05 2.12 12.73
CA MET A 102 -4.53 0.76 12.65
C MET A 102 -3.21 0.68 11.89
N LEU A 103 -2.83 1.72 11.14
CA LEU A 103 -1.59 1.76 10.37
C LEU A 103 -0.38 1.90 11.27
N SER A 104 0.75 1.38 10.77
CA SER A 104 2.06 1.51 11.37
C SER A 104 3.11 1.61 10.26
N PRO A 105 4.37 1.96 10.56
CA PRO A 105 5.44 1.89 9.58
C PRO A 105 5.57 0.51 8.91
N GLY A 106 5.22 -0.58 9.61
CA GLY A 106 5.17 -1.92 9.03
C GLY A 106 4.06 -2.12 7.98
N GLY A 107 2.96 -1.37 8.09
CA GLY A 107 1.90 -1.34 7.08
C GLY A 107 2.36 -0.65 5.79
N MET A 108 3.08 0.47 5.92
CA MET A 108 3.70 1.16 4.78
C MET A 108 4.78 0.27 4.14
N LEU A 109 5.62 -0.38 4.93
CA LEU A 109 6.59 -1.32 4.39
C LEU A 109 5.93 -2.49 3.63
N LEU A 110 4.80 -3.01 4.13
CA LEU A 110 4.03 -4.03 3.42
C LEU A 110 3.48 -3.50 2.10
N HIS A 111 2.96 -2.28 2.07
CA HIS A 111 2.52 -1.61 0.84
C HIS A 111 3.65 -1.65 -0.21
N GLU A 112 4.84 -1.18 0.15
CA GLU A 112 5.99 -1.15 -0.77
C GLU A 112 6.44 -2.53 -1.23
N PHE A 113 6.35 -3.54 -0.38
CA PHE A 113 6.66 -4.91 -0.79
C PHE A 113 5.70 -5.44 -1.85
N MET A 114 4.44 -4.99 -1.87
CA MET A 114 3.49 -5.42 -2.90
C MET A 114 3.91 -4.95 -4.30
N HIS A 115 4.61 -3.83 -4.39
CA HIS A 115 5.14 -3.30 -5.63
C HIS A 115 6.42 -3.98 -6.13
N TRP A 116 6.94 -5.01 -5.45
CA TRP A 116 8.14 -5.75 -5.86
C TRP A 116 7.78 -7.09 -6.54
N PRO A 117 7.66 -7.17 -7.88
CA PRO A 117 7.16 -8.36 -8.59
C PRO A 117 7.94 -9.64 -8.33
N TYR A 118 9.26 -9.53 -8.14
CA TYR A 118 10.13 -10.69 -7.90
C TYR A 118 9.69 -11.48 -6.67
N LEU A 119 9.19 -10.80 -5.63
CA LEU A 119 8.65 -11.44 -4.42
C LEU A 119 7.55 -12.46 -4.76
N PHE A 120 6.72 -12.15 -5.76
CA PHE A 120 5.53 -12.90 -6.12
C PHE A 120 5.65 -13.77 -7.37
N GLN A 121 6.79 -13.76 -8.07
CA GLN A 121 6.94 -14.48 -9.35
C GLN A 121 6.70 -16.00 -9.28
N ASP A 122 6.79 -16.59 -8.07
CA ASP A 122 6.57 -18.03 -7.86
C ASP A 122 5.09 -18.37 -7.68
N ILE A 123 4.22 -17.36 -7.56
CA ILE A 123 2.78 -17.56 -7.53
C ILE A 123 2.35 -18.07 -8.91
N PRO A 124 1.68 -19.23 -8.98
CA PRO A 124 1.17 -19.75 -10.24
C PRO A 124 0.34 -18.71 -10.98
N ASP A 125 0.60 -18.58 -12.29
CA ASP A 125 -0.12 -17.68 -13.18
C ASP A 125 -0.05 -16.18 -12.82
N TYR A 126 0.91 -15.75 -11.98
CA TYR A 126 1.05 -14.35 -11.54
C TYR A 126 0.99 -13.34 -12.70
N SER A 127 1.67 -13.62 -13.81
CA SER A 127 1.68 -12.74 -14.99
C SER A 127 0.33 -12.58 -15.70
N THR A 128 -0.62 -13.49 -15.45
CA THR A 128 -1.98 -13.43 -15.98
C THR A 128 -2.98 -12.90 -14.94
N LEU A 129 -2.68 -13.11 -13.65
CA LEU A 129 -3.48 -12.61 -12.54
C LEU A 129 -3.26 -11.11 -12.35
N ILE A 130 -2.01 -10.66 -12.47
CA ILE A 130 -1.59 -9.28 -12.24
C ILE A 130 -1.30 -8.58 -13.55
N ARG A 131 -1.82 -7.36 -13.67
CA ARG A 131 -1.71 -6.52 -14.86
C ARG A 131 -0.24 -6.35 -15.25
N LYS A 132 0.04 -6.55 -16.54
CA LYS A 132 1.28 -6.13 -17.18
C LYS A 132 1.23 -4.65 -17.55
N TYR A 133 2.26 -3.90 -17.16
CA TYR A 133 2.38 -2.48 -17.49
C TYR A 133 3.17 -2.31 -18.79
N PRO A 134 2.58 -1.75 -19.88
CA PRO A 134 3.24 -1.70 -21.19
C PRO A 134 4.59 -0.98 -21.16
N LYS A 135 4.67 0.19 -20.51
CA LYS A 135 5.92 0.98 -20.40
C LYS A 135 7.02 0.26 -19.61
N ARG A 136 6.65 -0.52 -18.58
CA ARG A 136 7.58 -1.24 -17.70
C ARG A 136 7.98 -2.61 -18.26
N GLY A 137 7.10 -3.24 -19.04
CA GLY A 137 7.35 -4.55 -19.65
C GLY A 137 7.14 -5.76 -18.72
N PHE A 138 6.65 -5.58 -17.49
CA PHE A 138 6.42 -6.64 -16.50
C PHE A 138 5.07 -6.47 -15.75
N SER A 139 4.63 -7.53 -15.07
CA SER A 139 3.43 -7.52 -14.21
C SER A 139 3.76 -7.08 -12.79
N MET A 140 2.96 -6.19 -12.21
CA MET A 140 3.20 -5.59 -10.91
C MET A 140 1.88 -5.23 -10.23
N ILE A 141 1.78 -5.47 -8.93
CA ILE A 141 0.70 -4.90 -8.12
C ILE A 141 1.08 -3.43 -7.90
N SER A 142 0.18 -2.51 -8.19
CA SER A 142 0.45 -1.07 -8.24
C SER A 142 -0.55 -0.32 -7.39
N ASP A 143 -0.36 0.98 -7.21
CA ASP A 143 -1.43 1.81 -6.64
C ASP A 143 -2.56 1.95 -7.62
N TYR A 144 -3.75 1.65 -7.13
CA TYR A 144 -4.92 1.77 -7.95
C TYR A 144 -5.23 3.25 -8.17
N LYS A 145 -5.23 3.67 -9.44
CA LYS A 145 -5.76 4.96 -9.88
C LYS A 145 -7.07 4.74 -10.62
N GLY A 146 -8.12 5.42 -10.18
CA GLY A 146 -9.43 5.44 -10.81
C GLY A 146 -9.33 5.94 -12.25
N ARG A 147 -10.07 5.29 -13.16
CA ARG A 147 -10.06 5.67 -14.60
C ARG A 147 -11.42 6.11 -15.13
N THR A 148 -12.47 5.92 -14.34
CA THR A 148 -13.85 6.17 -14.75
C THR A 148 -14.62 6.86 -13.63
N ALA A 149 -15.65 7.62 -13.98
CA ALA A 149 -16.49 8.29 -12.98
C ALA A 149 -17.23 7.35 -12.02
N SER A 150 -17.30 6.05 -12.31
CA SER A 150 -17.91 5.05 -11.43
C SER A 150 -16.90 4.35 -10.52
N ASP A 151 -15.61 4.59 -10.70
CA ASP A 151 -14.54 4.10 -9.85
C ASP A 151 -14.20 5.11 -8.75
N PRO A 152 -13.72 4.65 -7.57
CA PRO A 152 -13.07 5.55 -6.63
C PRO A 152 -11.88 6.21 -7.32
N GLU A 153 -11.56 7.42 -6.87
CA GLU A 153 -10.47 8.24 -7.40
C GLU A 153 -9.13 7.50 -7.33
N ASP A 154 -8.90 6.81 -6.22
CA ASP A 154 -7.76 5.92 -6.01
C ASP A 154 -8.17 4.65 -5.25
N GLY A 155 -7.19 3.88 -4.79
CA GLY A 155 -7.39 2.69 -3.95
C GLY A 155 -6.73 2.80 -2.58
N TYR A 156 -6.38 4.01 -2.16
CA TYR A 156 -5.69 4.25 -0.90
C TYR A 156 -6.66 4.32 0.27
N GLY A 157 -6.18 3.82 1.41
CA GLY A 157 -6.93 3.81 2.64
C GLY A 157 -8.03 2.76 2.69
N PRO A 158 -8.58 2.53 3.90
CA PRO A 158 -9.51 1.45 4.15
C PRO A 158 -10.83 1.65 3.42
N PHE A 159 -11.23 2.89 3.16
CA PHE A 159 -12.48 3.19 2.47
C PHE A 159 -12.41 2.84 0.98
N TYR A 160 -11.46 3.41 0.24
CA TYR A 160 -11.35 3.15 -1.20
C TYR A 160 -10.85 1.74 -1.51
N ALA A 161 -9.87 1.22 -0.76
CA ALA A 161 -9.41 -0.16 -0.94
C ALA A 161 -10.58 -1.16 -0.81
N MET A 162 -11.47 -0.99 0.16
CA MET A 162 -12.60 -1.92 0.37
C MET A 162 -13.73 -1.79 -0.66
N ALA A 163 -13.71 -0.75 -1.50
CA ALA A 163 -14.63 -0.62 -2.63
C ALA A 163 -14.18 -1.44 -3.86
N LEU A 164 -12.88 -1.73 -4.00
CA LEU A 164 -12.30 -2.41 -5.16
C LEU A 164 -12.65 -3.90 -5.33
N PRO A 165 -12.89 -4.72 -4.29
CA PRO A 165 -13.18 -6.15 -4.46
C PRO A 165 -14.39 -6.42 -5.36
N LYS A 166 -15.36 -5.51 -5.38
CA LYS A 166 -16.59 -5.61 -6.19
C LYS A 166 -16.41 -5.18 -7.65
N LYS A 167 -15.20 -4.75 -8.04
CA LYS A 167 -14.90 -4.21 -9.37
C LYS A 167 -13.94 -5.13 -10.10
N ILE A 168 -14.13 -5.25 -11.41
CA ILE A 168 -13.33 -6.11 -12.28
C ILE A 168 -12.40 -5.25 -13.14
N SER A 169 -11.13 -5.64 -13.21
CA SER A 169 -10.14 -5.08 -14.12
C SER A 169 -10.44 -5.54 -15.55
N SER A 170 -10.57 -4.59 -16.47
CA SER A 170 -10.74 -4.89 -17.89
C SER A 170 -9.51 -5.56 -18.50
N SER A 171 -8.31 -5.32 -17.96
CA SER A 171 -7.05 -5.84 -18.51
C SER A 171 -6.80 -7.30 -18.13
N THR A 172 -7.27 -7.75 -16.97
CA THR A 172 -7.01 -9.11 -16.47
C THR A 172 -8.28 -9.95 -16.31
N GLY A 173 -9.47 -9.32 -16.32
CA GLY A 173 -10.74 -9.99 -15.97
C GLY A 173 -10.82 -10.41 -14.50
N ARG A 174 -9.91 -9.92 -13.64
CA ARG A 174 -9.84 -10.24 -12.21
C ARG A 174 -10.29 -9.06 -11.35
N SER A 175 -10.49 -9.30 -10.06
CA SER A 175 -10.83 -8.23 -9.12
C SER A 175 -9.76 -7.12 -9.13
N LYS A 176 -10.19 -5.86 -9.05
CA LYS A 176 -9.28 -4.72 -8.90
C LYS A 176 -8.54 -4.75 -7.56
N ALA A 177 -9.10 -5.40 -6.54
CA ALA A 177 -8.47 -5.50 -5.22
C ALA A 177 -7.13 -6.26 -5.25
N ILE A 178 -6.98 -7.30 -6.08
CA ILE A 178 -5.71 -8.03 -6.18
C ILE A 178 -4.65 -7.27 -7.00
N GLN A 179 -5.01 -6.13 -7.59
CA GLN A 179 -4.09 -5.28 -8.36
C GLN A 179 -3.58 -4.09 -7.54
N ASN A 180 -4.13 -3.87 -6.34
CA ASN A 180 -3.90 -2.68 -5.51
C ASN A 180 -3.09 -3.06 -4.27
N ALA A 181 -2.00 -2.36 -3.98
CA ALA A 181 -1.15 -2.63 -2.82
C ALA A 181 -1.91 -2.46 -1.49
N ASP A 182 -2.68 -1.38 -1.36
CA ASP A 182 -3.39 -1.06 -0.12
C ASP A 182 -4.46 -2.07 0.27
N ASN A 183 -5.02 -2.80 -0.70
CA ASN A 183 -5.93 -3.92 -0.38
C ASN A 183 -5.26 -5.01 0.46
N TYR A 184 -3.96 -5.26 0.25
CA TYR A 184 -3.21 -6.24 1.04
C TYR A 184 -2.88 -5.70 2.42
N VAL A 185 -2.54 -4.42 2.51
CA VAL A 185 -2.29 -3.72 3.78
C VAL A 185 -3.51 -3.80 4.67
N TRP A 186 -4.67 -3.37 4.16
CA TRP A 186 -5.91 -3.37 4.93
C TRP A 186 -6.38 -4.77 5.29
N TYR A 187 -6.25 -5.74 4.38
CA TYR A 187 -6.51 -7.13 4.74
C TYR A 187 -5.63 -7.61 5.90
N ALA A 188 -4.32 -7.33 5.86
CA ALA A 188 -3.38 -7.74 6.89
C ALA A 188 -3.67 -7.06 8.23
N LEU A 189 -3.90 -5.75 8.24
CA LEU A 189 -4.18 -4.97 9.44
C LEU A 189 -5.49 -5.38 10.10
N THR A 190 -6.59 -5.48 9.32
CA THR A 190 -7.89 -5.94 9.85
C THR A 190 -7.76 -7.31 10.49
N LYS A 191 -6.99 -8.23 9.88
CA LYS A 191 -6.76 -9.57 10.45
C LYS A 191 -5.88 -9.54 11.70
N PHE A 192 -4.79 -8.80 11.68
CA PHE A 192 -3.89 -8.65 12.81
C PHE A 192 -4.64 -8.12 14.04
N TRP A 193 -5.36 -7.01 13.88
CA TRP A 193 -6.10 -6.38 14.97
C TRP A 193 -7.32 -7.19 15.40
N THR A 194 -7.99 -7.88 14.48
CA THR A 194 -9.06 -8.82 14.85
C THR A 194 -8.55 -9.91 15.78
N PHE A 195 -7.39 -10.50 15.45
CA PHE A 195 -6.75 -11.51 16.28
C PHE A 195 -6.28 -10.91 17.61
N ARG A 196 -5.58 -9.77 17.55
CA ARG A 196 -4.96 -9.15 18.71
C ARG A 196 -5.98 -8.67 19.75
N CYS A 197 -7.09 -8.08 19.28
CA CYS A 197 -8.13 -7.52 20.13
C CYS A 197 -9.30 -8.47 20.38
N SER A 198 -9.27 -9.69 19.82
CA SER A 198 -10.34 -10.69 19.98
C SER A 198 -11.73 -10.14 19.63
N ARG A 199 -11.81 -9.23 18.65
CA ARG A 199 -13.06 -8.59 18.19
C ARG A 199 -13.03 -8.38 16.69
N ARG A 200 -14.19 -8.21 16.07
CA ARG A 200 -14.29 -7.93 14.64
C ARG A 200 -14.21 -6.44 14.38
N PHE A 201 -13.52 -6.07 13.32
CA PHE A 201 -13.50 -4.73 12.75
C PHE A 201 -14.34 -4.72 11.47
N GLY A 202 -15.22 -3.73 11.33
CA GLY A 202 -16.00 -3.47 10.12
C GLY A 202 -15.25 -2.59 9.12
N PRO A 203 -15.80 -2.38 7.92
CA PRO A 203 -15.22 -1.44 6.96
C PRO A 203 -15.38 0.01 7.43
N ALA A 204 -14.51 0.90 6.95
CA ALA A 204 -14.68 2.34 7.05
C ALA A 204 -16.01 2.81 6.41
N ILE A 205 -16.59 3.89 6.92
CA ILE A 205 -17.90 4.40 6.49
C ILE A 205 -17.76 5.49 5.41
N SER A 206 -16.71 6.29 5.48
CA SER A 206 -16.34 7.33 4.50
C SER A 206 -14.82 7.51 4.45
N GLN A 207 -14.33 8.38 3.57
CA GLN A 207 -12.90 8.71 3.51
C GLN A 207 -12.47 9.52 4.75
N GLU A 208 -13.31 10.44 5.22
CA GLU A 208 -13.04 11.23 6.42
C GLU A 208 -13.01 10.35 7.67
N ASP A 209 -13.91 9.35 7.73
CA ASP A 209 -13.92 8.33 8.79
C ASP A 209 -12.67 7.45 8.78
N ALA A 210 -12.11 7.22 7.59
CA ALA A 210 -10.91 6.43 7.40
C ALA A 210 -9.61 7.18 7.75
N ASN A 211 -9.63 8.52 7.72
CA ASN A 211 -8.46 9.40 7.79
C ASN A 211 -8.42 10.20 9.10
N LEU A 212 -8.30 9.53 10.25
CA LEU A 212 -8.34 10.15 11.57
C LEU A 212 -6.98 10.70 12.03
N ARG A 213 -5.88 10.26 11.43
CA ARG A 213 -4.52 10.81 11.60
C ARG A 213 -4.16 11.86 10.54
N GLY A 214 -5.01 12.06 9.52
CA GLY A 214 -4.80 13.06 8.46
C GLY A 214 -3.81 12.62 7.35
N PHE A 215 -3.31 11.40 7.39
CA PHE A 215 -2.32 10.89 6.43
C PHE A 215 -2.81 10.93 4.99
N PHE A 216 -4.06 10.53 4.77
CA PHE A 216 -4.66 10.42 3.44
C PHE A 216 -5.05 11.77 2.83
N ASP A 217 -4.83 12.90 3.51
CA ASP A 217 -5.01 14.21 2.88
C ASP A 217 -3.65 14.78 2.41
N ASP A 218 -2.56 14.38 3.05
CA ASP A 218 -1.21 14.89 2.82
C ASP A 218 -0.45 14.12 1.74
N ALA A 219 -0.61 12.79 1.65
CA ALA A 219 0.16 11.93 0.74
C ALA A 219 -0.14 12.15 -0.76
N PHE A 220 -1.29 12.75 -1.13
CA PHE A 220 -1.84 12.67 -2.50
C PHE A 220 -1.69 13.91 -3.38
N SER A 221 -0.89 14.91 -2.97
CA SER A 221 -0.60 16.04 -3.85
C SER A 221 0.57 15.80 -4.82
N GLY A 222 1.19 14.61 -4.82
CA GLY A 222 2.47 14.35 -5.49
C GLY A 222 2.56 13.21 -6.52
N ASP A 223 1.56 12.33 -6.64
CA ASP A 223 1.74 11.12 -7.46
C ASP A 223 1.70 11.42 -8.97
N SER A 224 2.88 11.38 -9.58
CA SER A 224 3.14 11.65 -11.00
C SER A 224 2.26 10.86 -11.98
N GLU A 225 1.97 11.51 -13.12
CA GLU A 225 0.98 11.17 -14.16
C GLU A 225 1.30 9.92 -15.01
N ASP A 226 2.34 9.15 -14.69
CA ASP A 226 2.96 8.27 -15.70
C ASP A 226 2.19 6.98 -16.03
N ASP A 227 1.17 6.61 -15.27
CA ASP A 227 0.35 5.42 -15.49
C ASP A 227 -1.10 5.70 -15.96
N ALA A 228 -1.49 6.98 -16.14
CA ALA A 228 -2.86 7.38 -16.46
C ALA A 228 -3.21 7.39 -17.96
N SER A 229 -2.24 7.47 -18.87
CA SER A 229 -2.52 7.50 -20.31
C SER A 229 -2.47 6.10 -20.94
N GLU A 230 -3.38 5.88 -21.89
CA GLU A 230 -3.39 4.76 -22.87
C GLU A 230 -4.29 3.54 -22.62
N ASP A 231 -5.55 3.74 -22.22
CA ASP A 231 -6.64 2.79 -22.56
C ASP A 231 -7.79 3.41 -23.39
N VAL A 232 -7.66 4.66 -23.86
CA VAL A 232 -8.67 5.27 -24.76
C VAL A 232 -8.47 4.83 -26.23
N ALA A 233 -7.40 4.12 -26.57
CA ALA A 233 -7.15 3.64 -27.93
C ALA A 233 -7.80 2.27 -28.21
N GLY A 234 -9.12 2.16 -28.01
CA GLY A 234 -9.87 0.93 -28.26
C GLY A 234 -11.14 1.06 -29.10
N ASN A 235 -11.54 2.27 -29.50
CA ASN A 235 -12.71 2.51 -30.35
C ASN A 235 -12.34 3.35 -31.58
N LYS A 236 -11.53 2.77 -32.47
CA LYS A 236 -11.62 3.09 -33.90
C LYS A 236 -12.22 1.88 -34.59
N ALA A 237 -13.54 1.91 -34.74
CA ALA A 237 -14.23 1.08 -35.71
C ALA A 237 -13.63 1.39 -37.10
N ALA A 238 -12.81 0.48 -37.59
CA ALA A 238 -12.51 0.38 -39.01
C ALA A 238 -13.75 -0.22 -39.69
N GLY A 239 -14.37 0.55 -40.57
CA GLY A 239 -15.54 0.13 -41.31
C GLY A 239 -16.03 1.22 -42.25
N VAL A 240 -15.18 1.65 -43.18
CA VAL A 240 -15.61 2.31 -44.42
C VAL A 240 -15.51 1.27 -45.52
N HIS A 241 -16.66 0.80 -46.01
CA HIS A 241 -17.05 0.78 -47.42
C HIS A 241 -18.51 0.34 -47.54
#